data_AF-A0A7R9M2M1-F1
#
_entry.id   AF-A0A7R9M2M1-F1
#
_cell.length_a   1.000
_cell.length_b   1.000
_cell.length_c   1.000
_cell.angle_alpha   90.00
_cell.angle_beta   90.00
_cell.angle_gamma   90.00
#
_symmetry.space_group_name_H-M   'P 1'
#
loop_
_entity.id
_entity.type
_entity.pdbx_description
1 polymer ?
#
loop_
_entity_poly.entity_id
_entity_poly.type
_entity_poly.pdbx_seq_one_letter_code
_entity_poly.pdbx_strand_id
1 'polypeptide(L)'
;MIGICCLWTNKYLGGFSLSTPEQSFNYHPLLMVTGMVFLNANGNLFFRTSSGLKYKTQKFLHYILQGLTLGISLAGVYAAYSYHTVKNIPHYYSLHSWLGGGLMAMYAMN
;
A
#
# COMPACT_ATOMS: atom_id res chain seq x y z
N MET A 1 -8.17 -8.30 -7.68
CA MET A 1 -7.82 -6.91 -7.30
C MET A 1 -6.48 -6.48 -7.88
N ILE A 2 -5.35 -7.04 -7.43
CA ILE A 2 -4.01 -6.62 -7.91
C ILE A 2 -3.87 -6.76 -9.43
N GLY A 3 -4.23 -7.91 -10.00
CA GLY A 3 -4.17 -8.12 -11.46
C GLY A 3 -5.02 -7.13 -12.27
N ILE A 4 -6.19 -6.73 -11.75
CA ILE A 4 -7.05 -5.72 -12.38
C ILE A 4 -6.39 -4.35 -12.34
N CYS A 5 -5.80 -3.98 -11.19
CA CYS A 5 -5.04 -2.74 -11.03
C CYS A 5 -3.87 -2.68 -12.04
N CYS A 6 -3.08 -3.76 -12.15
CA CYS A 6 -2.00 -3.84 -13.13
C CYS A 6 -2.50 -3.71 -14.57
N LEU A 7 -3.57 -4.43 -14.95
CA LEU A 7 -4.11 -4.38 -16.31
C LEU A 7 -4.67 -2.99 -16.64
N TRP A 8 -5.38 -2.37 -15.69
CA TRP A 8 -5.90 -1.02 -15.86
C TRP A 8 -4.79 0.01 -16.03
N THR A 9 -3.77 -0.02 -15.17
CA THR A 9 -2.63 0.91 -15.27
C THR A 9 -1.87 0.74 -16.57
N ASN A 10 -1.61 -0.51 -17.01
CA ASN A 10 -0.91 -0.75 -18.28
C ASN A 10 -1.74 -0.31 -19.49
N LYS A 11 -3.05 -0.56 -19.47
CA LYS A 11 -3.92 -0.25 -20.61
C LYS A 11 -4.23 1.24 -20.74
N TYR A 12 -4.42 1.95 -19.62
CA TYR A 12 -4.96 3.32 -19.63
C TYR A 12 -4.01 4.39 -19.09
N LEU A 13 -3.00 4.04 -18.29
CA LEU A 13 -2.10 5.00 -17.63
C LEU A 13 -0.64 4.91 -18.09
N GLY A 14 -0.37 4.15 -19.16
CA GLY A 14 0.98 4.00 -19.70
C GLY A 14 1.90 3.09 -18.89
N GLY A 15 1.36 2.27 -17.97
CA GLY A 15 2.11 1.26 -17.24
C GLY A 15 2.97 1.80 -16.10
N PHE A 16 4.04 1.08 -15.77
CA PHE A 16 4.91 1.37 -14.63
C PHE A 16 6.32 1.69 -15.11
N SER A 17 6.85 2.81 -14.66
CA SER A 17 8.22 3.23 -14.95
C SER A 17 8.67 4.26 -13.92
N LEU A 18 9.98 4.31 -13.67
CA LEU A 18 10.60 5.36 -12.85
C LEU A 18 11.09 6.54 -13.70
N SER A 19 10.96 6.46 -15.03
CA SER A 19 11.47 7.46 -15.96
C SER A 19 10.60 8.71 -16.06
N THR A 20 9.28 8.57 -15.88
CA THR A 20 8.35 9.71 -15.93
C THR A 20 7.59 9.85 -14.61
N PRO A 21 7.28 11.08 -14.16
CA PRO A 21 6.52 11.28 -12.94
C PRO A 21 5.14 10.62 -12.96
N GLU A 22 4.46 10.62 -14.10
CA GLU A 22 3.12 10.03 -14.24
C GLU A 22 3.17 8.51 -14.06
N GLN A 23 4.15 7.85 -14.66
CA GLN A 23 4.33 6.41 -14.51
C GLN A 23 4.88 6.04 -13.13
N SER A 24 5.63 6.93 -12.47
CA SER A 24 6.09 6.70 -11.11
C SER A 24 4.95 6.83 -10.10
N PHE A 25 3.99 7.73 -10.34
CA PHE A 25 2.78 7.84 -9.55
C PHE A 25 1.93 6.57 -9.61
N ASN A 26 1.94 5.85 -10.74
CA ASN A 26 1.16 4.61 -10.89
C ASN A 26 1.55 3.52 -9.87
N TYR A 27 2.75 3.57 -9.28
CA TYR A 27 3.12 2.70 -8.17
C TYR A 27 2.30 2.98 -6.91
N HIS A 28 1.83 4.21 -6.69
CA HIS A 28 1.01 4.55 -5.53
C HIS A 28 -0.25 3.67 -5.40
N PRO A 29 -1.21 3.68 -6.35
CA PRO A 29 -2.40 2.85 -6.24
C PRO A 29 -2.09 1.35 -6.20
N LEU A 30 -1.07 0.89 -6.94
CA LEU A 30 -0.68 -0.53 -6.92
C LEU A 30 -0.18 -0.98 -5.55
N LEU A 31 0.73 -0.21 -4.95
CA LEU A 31 1.32 -0.52 -3.65
C LEU A 31 0.28 -0.36 -2.53
N MET A 32 -0.60 0.64 -2.60
CA MET A 32 -1.68 0.80 -1.61
C MET A 32 -2.71 -0.34 -1.65
N VAL A 33 -3.09 -0.82 -2.84
CA VAL A 33 -3.97 -2.00 -2.98
C VAL A 33 -3.25 -3.28 -2.53
N THR A 34 -1.95 -3.41 -2.79
CA THR A 34 -1.20 -4.60 -2.40
C THR A 34 -0.96 -4.66 -0.89
N GLY A 35 -0.52 -3.57 -0.28
CA GLY A 35 -0.29 -3.45 1.16
C GLY A 35 -1.60 -3.37 1.94
N MET A 36 -2.20 -2.18 1.97
CA MET A 36 -3.33 -1.87 2.89
C MET A 36 -4.61 -2.66 2.63
N VAL A 37 -4.83 -3.16 1.40
CA VAL A 37 -6.02 -3.94 1.07
C VAL A 37 -5.73 -5.44 1.09
N PHE A 38 -4.84 -5.92 0.23
CA PHE A 38 -4.63 -7.36 0.08
C PHE A 38 -3.86 -7.99 1.26
N LEU A 39 -2.66 -7.50 1.56
CA LEU A 39 -1.84 -8.08 2.62
C LEU A 39 -2.46 -7.87 4.00
N ASN A 40 -2.97 -6.67 4.29
CA ASN A 40 -3.65 -6.38 5.55
C ASN A 40 -4.86 -7.30 5.80
N ALA A 41 -5.72 -7.51 4.79
CA ALA A 41 -6.89 -8.39 4.94
C ALA A 41 -6.47 -9.83 5.22
N ASN A 42 -5.46 -10.34 4.52
CA ASN A 42 -4.91 -11.67 4.77
C ASN A 42 -4.25 -11.77 6.15
N GLY A 43 -3.51 -10.74 6.58
CA GLY A 43 -2.90 -10.64 7.91
C GLY A 43 -3.95 -10.72 9.02
N ASN A 44 -5.07 -10.00 8.88
CA ASN A 44 -6.17 -10.02 9.85
C ASN A 44 -6.91 -11.37 9.89
N LEU A 45 -7.07 -12.02 8.75
CA LEU A 45 -7.69 -13.36 8.65
C LEU A 45 -6.73 -14.50 8.99
N PHE A 46 -5.44 -14.22 9.15
CA PHE A 46 -4.40 -15.23 9.30
C PHE A 46 -4.65 -16.17 10.49
N PHE A 47 -5.05 -15.64 11.64
CA PHE A 47 -5.35 -16.45 12.83
C PHE A 47 -6.50 -17.45 12.62
N ARG A 48 -7.46 -17.11 11.74
CA ARG A 48 -8.62 -17.97 11.45
C ARG A 48 -8.29 -19.02 10.40
N THR A 49 -7.47 -18.67 9.42
CA THR A 49 -7.10 -19.56 8.31
C THR A 49 -5.98 -20.54 8.67
N SER A 50 -5.18 -20.23 9.69
CA SER A 50 -4.01 -21.03 10.11
C SER A 50 -4.22 -21.80 11.41
N SER A 51 -5.45 -22.23 11.72
CA SER A 51 -5.83 -22.85 13.00
C SER A 51 -5.01 -24.08 13.43
N GLY A 52 -4.28 -24.72 12.51
CA GLY A 52 -3.37 -25.83 12.80
C GLY A 52 -1.98 -25.43 13.34
N LEU A 53 -1.63 -24.14 13.34
CA LEU A 53 -0.33 -23.67 13.84
C LEU A 53 -0.40 -23.32 15.34
N LYS A 54 0.75 -23.42 16.02
CA LYS A 54 0.88 -22.94 17.42
C LYS A 54 0.60 -21.43 17.48
N TYR A 55 -0.14 -21.00 18.50
CA TYR A 55 -0.50 -19.59 18.69
C TYR A 55 0.68 -18.61 18.59
N LYS A 56 1.83 -18.95 19.19
CA LYS A 56 3.05 -18.13 19.10
C LYS A 56 3.53 -17.94 17.64
N THR A 57 3.46 -18.99 16.83
CA THR A 57 3.84 -18.95 15.40
C THR A 57 2.83 -18.13 14.61
N GLN A 58 1.53 -18.29 14.88
CA GLN A 58 0.49 -17.48 14.23
C GLN A 58 0.68 -15.99 14.50
N LYS A 59 0.96 -15.64 15.76
CA LYS A 59 1.20 -14.26 16.19
C LYS A 59 2.45 -13.66 15.53
N PHE A 60 3.53 -14.44 15.44
CA PHE A 60 4.75 -14.00 14.75
C PHE A 60 4.51 -13.74 13.26
N LEU A 61 3.84 -14.66 12.57
CA LEU A 61 3.53 -14.50 11.14
C LEU A 61 2.54 -13.35 10.90
N HIS A 62 1.57 -13.14 11.78
CA HIS A 62 0.69 -11.98 11.73
C HIS A 62 1.51 -10.67 11.78
N TYR A 63 2.42 -10.53 12.74
CA TYR A 63 3.28 -9.32 12.81
C TYR A 63 4.16 -9.13 11.57
N ILE A 64 4.68 -10.22 10.99
CA ILE A 64 5.43 -10.13 9.72
C ILE A 64 4.53 -9.59 8.61
N LEU A 65 3.31 -10.12 8.46
CA LEU A 65 2.36 -9.67 7.44
C LEU A 65 1.96 -8.21 7.63
N GLN A 66 1.74 -7.78 8.88
CA GLN A 66 1.41 -6.38 9.19
C GLN A 66 2.62 -5.46 8.96
N GLY A 67 3.83 -5.90 9.28
CA GLY A 67 5.07 -5.16 9.00
C GLY A 67 5.33 -5.00 7.50
N LEU A 68 5.14 -6.06 6.71
CA LEU A 68 5.22 -6.00 5.24
C LEU A 68 4.15 -5.06 4.66
N THR A 69 2.93 -5.10 5.20
CA THR A 69 1.86 -4.18 4.82
C THR A 69 2.27 -2.74 5.05
N LEU A 70 2.83 -2.41 6.22
CA LEU A 70 3.29 -1.05 6.53
C LEU A 70 4.40 -0.62 5.57
N GLY A 71 5.43 -1.45 5.36
CA GLY A 71 6.56 -1.14 4.49
C GLY A 71 6.16 -0.89 3.03
N ILE A 72 5.32 -1.75 2.46
CA ILE A 72 4.83 -1.60 1.08
C ILE A 72 3.98 -0.33 0.95
N SER A 73 3.12 -0.05 1.93
CA SER A 73 2.24 1.11 1.91
C SER A 73 3.01 2.42 2.06
N LEU A 74 4.07 2.44 2.88
CA LEU A 74 5.00 3.56 2.96
C LEU A 74 5.69 3.85 1.62
N ALA A 75 6.12 2.81 0.90
CA ALA A 75 6.66 2.97 -0.45
C ALA A 75 5.62 3.55 -1.43
N GLY A 76 4.35 3.14 -1.31
CA GLY A 76 3.23 3.72 -2.08
C GLY A 76 3.02 5.22 -1.77
N VAL A 77 3.04 5.61 -0.49
CA VAL A 77 2.94 7.02 -0.10
C VAL A 77 4.15 7.82 -0.59
N TYR A 78 5.35 7.25 -0.51
CA TYR A 78 6.56 7.88 -1.04
C TYR A 78 6.46 8.14 -2.55
N ALA A 79 5.91 7.21 -3.33
CA ALA A 79 5.69 7.41 -4.77
C ALA A 79 4.78 8.62 -5.04
N ALA A 80 3.68 8.77 -4.29
CA ALA A 80 2.80 9.93 -4.40
C ALA A 80 3.47 11.24 -3.94
N TYR A 81 4.26 11.18 -2.87
CA TYR A 81 5.01 12.33 -2.38
C TYR A 81 6.03 12.81 -3.41
N SER A 82 6.86 11.90 -3.94
CA SER A 82 7.86 12.19 -4.98
C SER A 82 7.20 12.80 -6.23
N TYR A 83 6.08 12.24 -6.67
CA TYR A 83 5.30 12.78 -7.80
C TYR A 83 4.88 14.24 -7.57
N HIS A 84 4.29 14.56 -6.42
CA HIS A 84 3.90 15.93 -6.08
C HIS A 84 5.09 16.88 -6.02
N THR A 85 6.22 16.44 -5.46
CA THR A 85 7.44 17.25 -5.41
C THR A 85 7.95 17.58 -6.81
N VAL A 86 8.05 16.60 -7.71
CA VAL A 86 8.54 16.82 -9.08
C VAL A 86 7.58 17.69 -9.90
N LYS A 87 6.27 17.55 -9.68
CA LYS A 87 5.24 18.33 -10.38
C LYS A 87 4.89 19.67 -9.72
N ASN A 88 5.56 20.04 -8.62
CA ASN A 88 5.26 21.24 -7.83
C ASN A 88 3.78 21.34 -7.41
N ILE A 89 3.16 20.21 -7.09
CA ILE A 89 1.78 20.14 -6.59
C ILE A 89 1.85 20.26 -5.06
N PRO A 90 1.03 21.11 -4.43
CA PRO A 90 0.96 21.19 -2.97
C PRO A 90 0.72 19.81 -2.34
N HIS A 91 1.43 19.50 -1.25
CA HIS A 91 1.20 18.27 -0.50
C HIS A 91 -0.03 18.41 0.40
N TYR A 92 -0.72 17.30 0.66
CA TYR A 92 -1.81 17.19 1.63
C TYR A 92 -2.99 18.18 1.48
N TYR A 93 -3.30 18.64 0.26
CA TYR A 93 -4.43 19.56 0.05
C TYR A 93 -5.80 18.84 -0.10
N SER A 94 -5.80 17.53 -0.36
CA SER A 94 -7.03 16.77 -0.64
C SER A 94 -7.52 16.00 0.58
N LEU A 95 -8.83 15.82 0.71
CA LEU A 95 -9.42 14.97 1.76
C LEU A 95 -8.85 13.55 1.73
N HIS A 96 -8.58 13.01 0.53
CA HIS A 96 -7.96 11.70 0.37
C HIS A 96 -6.60 11.61 1.09
N SER A 97 -5.75 12.62 0.92
CA SER A 97 -4.43 12.65 1.56
C SER A 97 -4.49 12.80 3.09
N TRP A 98 -5.52 13.49 3.61
CA TRP A 98 -5.76 13.60 5.06
C TRP A 98 -6.17 12.25 5.65
N LEU A 99 -7.17 11.60 5.04
CA LEU A 99 -7.64 10.29 5.47
C LEU A 99 -6.55 9.21 5.32
N GLY A 100 -5.83 9.23 4.19
CA GLY A 100 -4.72 8.31 3.94
C GLY A 100 -3.57 8.49 4.94
N GLY A 101 -3.16 9.74 5.19
CA GLY A 101 -2.13 10.05 6.19
C GLY A 101 -2.53 9.64 7.61
N GLY A 102 -3.77 9.96 8.01
CA GLY A 102 -4.31 9.56 9.31
C GLY A 102 -4.38 8.04 9.47
N LEU A 103 -4.88 7.32 8.46
CA LEU A 103 -4.94 5.87 8.46
C LEU A 103 -3.54 5.24 8.56
N MET A 104 -2.55 5.77 7.82
CA MET A 104 -1.17 5.29 7.89
C MET A 104 -0.56 5.51 9.27
N ALA A 105 -0.81 6.66 9.90
CA ALA A 105 -0.34 6.93 11.26
C ALA A 105 -0.97 5.97 12.28
N MET A 106 -2.28 5.75 12.21
CA MET A 106 -2.98 4.79 13.08
C MET A 106 -2.47 3.36 12.86
N TYR A 107 -2.24 2.98 11.61
CA TYR A 107 -1.76 1.64 11.27
C TYR A 107 -0.34 1.40 11.78
N ALA A 108 0.53 2.42 11.77
CA ALA A 108 1.88 2.32 12.31
C ALA A 108 1.92 2.18 13.84
N MET A 109 0.85 2.53 14.54
CA MET A 109 0.71 2.39 16.00
C MET A 109 0.17 1.02 16.44
N ASN A 110 -0.21 0.15 15.48
CA ASN A 110 -0.78 -1.18 15.71
C ASN A 110 0.31 -2.26 15.79
#